data_AF-A0AAV0QJD7-F1
#
_entry.id   AF-A0AAV0QJD7-F1
#
_cell.length_a   1.000
_cell.length_b   1.000
_cell.length_c   1.000
_cell.angle_alpha   90.00
_cell.angle_beta   90.00
_cell.angle_gamma   90.00
#
_symmetry.space_group_name_H-M   'P 1'
#
loop_
_entity.id
_entity.type
_entity.pdbx_description
1 polymer ?
#
loop_
_entity_poly.entity_id
_entity_poly.type
_entity_poly.pdbx_seq_one_letter_code
_entity_poly.pdbx_strand_id
1 'polypeptide(L)' 'KGSPHPRGYYKCSSVRGCPARKHVERAVDDPSMLVVTYEGDHNHNTLSIAETANLILESS' A
#
# COMPACT_ATOMS: atom_id res chain seq x y z
N LYS A 1 17.20 -3.50 17.73
CA LYS A 1 17.82 -3.28 16.40
C LYS A 1 18.05 -4.66 15.78
N GLY A 2 17.09 -5.24 15.06
CA GLY A 2 17.14 -6.70 14.85
C GLY A 2 16.01 -7.32 14.05
N SER A 3 15.92 -7.02 12.76
CA SER A 3 15.34 -7.96 11.79
C SER A 3 16.38 -8.18 10.69
N PRO A 4 16.67 -9.43 10.28
CA PRO A 4 17.56 -9.72 9.16
C PRO A 4 16.99 -9.24 7.82
N HIS A 5 15.73 -8.81 7.81
CA HIS A 5 15.02 -8.36 6.62
C HIS A 5 14.88 -6.84 6.65
N PRO A 6 15.31 -6.13 5.58
CA PRO A 6 15.18 -4.68 5.52
C PRO A 6 13.69 -4.29 5.46
N ARG A 7 13.34 -3.21 6.17
CA ARG A 7 12.00 -2.61 6.10
C ARG A 7 11.85 -1.85 4.77
N GLY A 8 10.82 -2.18 4.00
CA GLY A 8 10.48 -1.48 2.76
C GLY A 8 9.58 -0.28 3.04
N TYR A 9 9.85 0.87 2.42
CA TYR A 9 9.05 2.08 2.55
C TYR A 9 8.49 2.49 1.19
N TYR A 10 7.19 2.79 1.14
CA TYR A 10 6.48 3.08 -0.10
C TYR A 10 5.65 4.36 0.07
N LYS A 11 5.67 5.20 -0.95
CA LYS A 11 4.85 6.41 -1.03
C LYS A 11 3.77 6.19 -2.08
N CYS A 12 2.59 6.76 -1.87
CA CYS A 12 1.57 6.80 -2.90
C CYS A 12 2.10 7.54 -4.14
N SER A 13 1.86 6.97 -5.32
CA SER A 13 2.25 7.54 -6.62
C SER A 13 1.06 8.01 -7.47
N SER A 14 -0.18 7.85 -6.98
CA SER A 14 -1.40 8.17 -7.73
C SER A 14 -1.53 9.66 -8.06
N VAL A 15 -1.16 10.54 -7.11
CA VAL A 15 -1.09 11.98 -7.33
C VAL A 15 0.18 12.53 -6.71
N ARG A 16 0.77 13.53 -7.38
CA ARG A 16 1.93 14.26 -6.86
C ARG A 16 1.54 14.90 -5.52
N GLY A 17 2.33 14.66 -4.48
CA GLY A 17 2.12 15.25 -3.17
C GLY A 17 1.10 14.54 -2.28
N CYS A 18 0.61 13.34 -2.65
CA CYS A 18 -0.21 12.53 -1.75
C CYS A 18 0.55 12.25 -0.44
N PRO A 19 -0.05 12.52 0.74
CA PRO A 19 0.63 12.30 2.01
C PRO A 19 0.65 10.82 2.42
N ALA A 20 -0.20 9.98 1.81
CA ALA A 20 -0.30 8.55 2.12
C ALA A 20 1.00 7.77 1.86
N ARG A 21 1.39 6.98 2.86
CA ARG A 21 2.59 6.15 2.87
C ARG A 21 2.27 4.80 3.47
N LYS A 22 3.12 3.83 3.18
CA LYS A 22 3.13 2.57 3.92
C LYS A 22 4.56 2.07 4.10
N HIS A 23 4.79 1.34 5.17
CA HIS A 23 5.99 0.54 5.31
C HIS A 23 5.65 -0.93 5.53
N VAL A 24 6.53 -1.79 5.04
CA VAL A 24 6.38 -3.24 5.07
C VAL A 24 7.59 -3.83 5.76
N GLU A 25 7.35 -4.68 6.74
CA GLU A 25 8.39 -5.45 7.40
C GLU A 25 7.94 -6.89 7.65
N ARG A 26 8.90 -7.77 7.89
CA ARG A 26 8.59 -9.11 8.42
C ARG A 26 8.39 -9.02 9.93
N ALA A 27 7.41 -9.78 10.43
CA ALA A 27 7.23 -9.94 11.87
C ALA A 27 8.49 -10.56 12.49
N VAL A 28 8.78 -10.20 13.74
CA VAL A 28 9.99 -10.66 14.44
C VAL A 28 9.82 -12.09 14.94
N ASP A 29 8.59 -12.42 15.31
CA ASP A 29 8.14 -13.71 15.82
C ASP A 29 7.82 -14.72 14.71
N ASP A 30 7.33 -14.26 13.56
CA ASP A 30 7.01 -15.11 12.41
C ASP A 30 7.55 -14.54 11.07
N PRO A 31 8.65 -15.11 10.53
CA PRO A 31 9.22 -14.69 9.25
C PRO A 31 8.31 -14.89 8.04
N SER A 32 7.27 -15.71 8.14
CA SER A 32 6.28 -15.89 7.06
C SER A 32 5.23 -14.78 7.03
N MET A 33 5.09 -14.03 8.12
CA MET A 33 4.13 -12.95 8.27
C MET A 33 4.73 -11.59 7.88
N LEU A 34 3.95 -10.81 7.11
CA LEU A 34 4.27 -9.42 6.79
C LEU A 34 3.39 -8.48 7.60
N VAL A 35 4.03 -7.49 8.22
CA VAL A 35 3.37 -6.37 8.89
C VAL A 35 3.41 -5.18 7.95
N VAL A 36 2.23 -4.66 7.62
CA VAL A 36 2.07 -3.46 6.78
C VAL A 36 1.45 -2.37 7.62
N THR A 37 2.14 -1.24 7.73
CA THR A 37 1.66 -0.07 8.44
C THR A 37 1.37 1.03 7.43
N TYR A 38 0.15 1.57 7.47
CA TYR A 38 -0.29 2.69 6.65
C TYR A 38 -0.24 3.97 7.47
N GLU A 39 0.29 5.04 6.88
CA GLU A 39 0.45 6.33 7.52
C GLU A 39 -0.04 7.44 6.60
N GLY A 40 -0.91 8.31 7.12
CA GLY A 40 -1.52 9.41 6.37
C GLY A 40 -2.64 8.95 5.42
N ASP A 41 -3.62 9.82 5.23
CA ASP A 41 -4.78 9.55 4.37
C ASP A 41 -4.50 9.91 2.90
N HIS A 42 -5.24 9.28 2.00
CA HIS A 42 -5.24 9.67 0.60
C HIS A 42 -6.00 10.99 0.43
N ASN A 43 -5.39 11.96 -0.25
CA ASN A 43 -6.04 13.23 -0.61
C ASN A 43 -6.59 13.24 -2.04
N HIS A 44 -6.76 12.06 -2.62
CA HIS A 44 -7.31 11.86 -3.94
C HIS A 44 -8.37 10.77 -3.86
N ASN A 45 -9.37 10.88 -4.73
CA ASN A 45 -10.37 9.83 -4.81
C ASN A 45 -9.65 8.53 -5.16
N THR A 46 -9.85 7.49 -4.36
CA THR A 46 -9.34 6.19 -4.70
C THR A 46 -10.10 5.79 -5.96
N LEU A 47 -9.39 5.60 -7.08
CA LEU A 47 -9.91 4.68 -8.08
C LEU A 47 -9.91 3.30 -7.42
N SER A 48 -10.94 3.06 -6.62
CA SER A 48 -11.08 1.84 -5.85
C SER A 48 -11.22 0.70 -6.85
N ILE A 49 -10.88 -0.52 -6.46
CA ILE A 49 -10.99 -1.70 -7.33
C ILE A 49 -12.39 -1.82 -7.99
N ALA A 50 -13.42 -1.15 -7.44
CA ALA A 50 -14.72 -0.98 -8.07
C ALA A 50 -14.69 -0.28 -9.45
N GLU A 51 -13.80 0.69 -9.69
CA GLU A 51 -13.69 1.36 -10.99
C GLU A 51 -12.92 0.53 -12.02
N THR A 52 -11.96 -0.30 -11.59
CA THR A 52 -11.33 -1.28 -12.49
C THR A 52 -12.33 -2.36 -12.91
N ALA A 53 -13.23 -2.76 -12.02
CA ALA A 53 -14.32 -3.69 -12.35
C ALA A 53 -15.34 -3.08 -13.33
N ASN A 54 -15.69 -1.79 -13.18
CA ASN A 54 -16.59 -1.10 -14.10
C ASN A 54 -15.99 -0.95 -15.52
N LEU A 55 -14.70 -0.63 -15.64
CA LEU A 55 -14.02 -0.55 -16.95
C LEU A 55 -13.93 -1.89 -17.69
N ILE A 56 -13.92 -3.02 -16.97
CA ILE A 56 -13.91 -4.36 -17.57
C ILE A 56 -15.31 -4.73 -18.08
N LEU A 57 -16.38 -4.34 -17.35
CA LEU A 57 -17.75 -4.65 -17.72
C LEU A 57 -18.27 -3.81 -18.90
N GLU A 58 -17.90 -2.53 -18.99
CA GLU A 58 -18.30 -1.67 -20.12
C GLU A 58 -17.62 -2.04 -21.44
N SER A 59 -16.55 -2.85 -21.39
CA SER A 59 -15.86 -3.36 -22.58
C SER A 59 -16.31 -4.78 -22.97
N SER A 60 -17.35 -5.33 -22.34
CA SER A 60 -17.94 -6.66 -22.64
C SER A 60 -19.33 -6.55 -23.28
#